data_AF-A0A1U7XNQ5-F1
#
_entry.id   AF-A0A1U7XNQ5-F1
#
_cell.length_a   1.000
_cell.length_b   1.000
_cell.length_c   1.000
_cell.angle_alpha   90.00
_cell.angle_beta   90.00
_cell.angle_gamma   90.00
#
_symmetry.space_group_name_H-M   'P 1'
#
loop_
_entity.id
_entity.type
_entity.pdbx_description
1 polymer ?
#
loop_
_entity_poly.entity_id
_entity_poly.type
_entity_poly.pdbx_seq_one_letter_code
_entity_poly.pdbx_strand_id
1 'polypeptide(L)'
;MSSHQPNSVDDIFDSSLNLEDTHYKEGYSEGYSSGLASGKDEGREVGLKTGFEVGEELGFYRGCVDIWNAAIHIQPNCVSSRVQKSIKQMDELLQKYPVSEPENESVTDIMDSLRLKFRAICATLNVKLEYNGYPRASDVKNSGF
;
A
#
# COMPACT_ATOMS: atom_id res chain seq x y z
N MET A 1 53.73 32.09 34.00
CA MET A 1 54.55 31.45 32.94
C MET A 1 54.87 30.04 33.38
N SER A 2 54.37 29.05 32.66
CA SER A 2 54.88 27.68 32.54
C SER A 2 53.94 26.95 31.59
N SER A 3 54.12 27.21 30.28
CA SER A 3 54.84 26.30 29.38
C SER A 3 54.04 25.03 29.10
N HIS A 4 53.11 25.14 28.15
CA HIS A 4 52.73 24.01 27.30
C HIS A 4 54.00 23.48 26.65
N GLN A 5 54.40 22.26 27.01
CA GLN A 5 55.19 21.42 26.12
C GLN A 5 54.33 20.20 25.75
N PRO A 6 53.90 20.08 24.48
CA PRO A 6 53.26 18.88 23.98
C PRO A 6 54.37 17.87 23.68
N ASN A 7 54.44 16.81 24.46
CA ASN A 7 55.26 15.65 24.15
C ASN A 7 54.40 14.41 24.39
N SER A 8 53.82 13.86 23.34
CA SER A 8 54.41 12.67 22.77
C SER A 8 53.98 12.53 21.31
N VAL A 9 54.81 11.87 20.53
CA VAL A 9 54.51 11.46 19.16
C VAL A 9 53.24 10.59 19.08
N ASP A 10 52.75 10.07 20.22
CA ASP A 10 51.54 9.27 20.31
C ASP A 10 50.28 10.10 20.02
N ASP A 11 50.18 11.35 20.50
CA ASP A 11 49.01 12.24 20.23
C ASP A 11 48.88 12.63 18.74
N ILE A 12 49.99 12.64 17.99
CA ILE A 12 50.02 13.07 16.57
C ILE A 12 49.66 11.91 15.63
N PHE A 13 49.99 10.67 16.00
CA PHE A 13 49.67 9.48 15.21
C PHE A 13 48.42 8.74 15.71
N ASP A 14 47.90 9.04 16.90
CA ASP A 14 46.68 8.44 17.44
C ASP A 14 45.47 8.63 16.51
N SER A 15 45.34 9.78 15.85
CA SER A 15 44.29 9.99 14.86
C SER A 15 44.46 9.13 13.61
N SER A 16 45.71 8.78 13.26
CA SER A 16 46.01 7.90 12.12
C SER A 16 45.84 6.42 12.48
N LEU A 17 46.09 6.04 13.74
CA LEU A 17 45.91 4.67 14.23
C LEU A 17 44.43 4.34 14.48
N ASN A 18 43.63 5.32 14.90
CA ASN A 18 42.19 5.17 15.14
C ASN A 18 41.32 5.60 13.94
N LEU A 19 41.93 5.79 12.77
CA LEU A 19 41.24 6.32 11.58
C LEU A 19 40.13 5.38 11.10
N GLU A 20 40.39 4.07 11.11
CA GLU A 20 39.40 3.05 10.75
C GLU A 20 38.17 3.10 11.66
N ASP A 21 38.38 3.07 12.99
CA ASP A 21 37.30 3.16 13.97
C ASP A 21 36.53 4.48 13.89
N THR A 22 37.22 5.58 13.57
CA THR A 22 36.61 6.89 13.39
C THR A 22 35.69 6.89 12.18
N HIS A 23 36.18 6.49 11.01
CA HIS A 23 35.38 6.42 9.79
C HIS A 23 34.27 5.37 9.86
N TYR A 24 34.48 4.27 10.59
CA TYR A 24 33.42 3.30 10.85
C TYR A 24 32.27 3.93 11.64
N LYS A 25 32.59 4.65 12.74
CA LYS A 25 31.59 5.34 13.57
C LYS A 25 30.90 6.47 12.80
N GLU A 26 31.65 7.25 12.04
CA GLU A 26 31.13 8.32 11.18
C GLU A 26 30.17 7.76 10.14
N GLY A 27 30.61 6.76 9.37
CA GLY A 27 29.80 6.12 8.34
C GLY A 27 28.55 5.44 8.90
N TYR A 28 28.65 4.81 10.08
CA TYR A 28 27.47 4.28 10.78
C TYR A 28 26.50 5.39 11.20
N SER A 29 27.01 6.46 11.82
CA SER A 29 26.16 7.55 12.30
C SER A 29 25.49 8.31 11.15
N GLU A 30 26.23 8.56 10.07
CA GLU A 30 25.72 9.16 8.84
C GLU A 30 24.68 8.24 8.19
N GLY A 31 25.01 6.96 7.99
CA GLY A 31 24.10 5.98 7.40
C GLY A 31 22.82 5.79 8.22
N TYR A 32 22.91 5.75 9.54
CA TYR A 32 21.76 5.65 10.43
C TYR A 32 20.86 6.90 10.36
N SER A 33 21.45 8.09 10.45
CA SER A 33 20.68 9.35 10.40
C SER A 33 20.02 9.57 9.03
N SER A 34 20.74 9.29 7.95
CA SER A 34 20.22 9.35 6.58
C SER A 34 19.12 8.32 6.36
N GLY A 35 19.36 7.06 6.74
CA GLY A 35 18.39 5.96 6.58
C GLY A 35 17.13 6.15 7.40
N LEU A 36 17.23 6.74 8.59
CA LEU A 36 16.05 7.06 9.41
C LEU A 36 15.18 8.14 8.74
N ALA A 37 15.81 9.17 8.16
CA ALA A 37 15.10 10.22 7.46
C ALA A 37 14.47 9.71 6.17
N SER A 38 15.24 9.04 5.30
CA SER A 38 14.75 8.53 4.02
C SER A 38 13.69 7.44 4.22
N GLY A 39 13.90 6.52 5.16
CA GLY A 39 12.95 5.43 5.43
C GLY A 39 11.58 5.95 5.88
N LYS A 40 11.53 7.07 6.62
CA LYS A 40 10.26 7.71 7.00
C LYS A 40 9.53 8.28 5.80
N ASP A 41 10.23 8.96 4.90
CA ASP A 41 9.63 9.58 3.73
C ASP A 41 9.18 8.53 2.71
N GLU A 42 10.02 7.52 2.46
CA GLU A 42 9.71 6.37 1.61
C GLU A 42 8.52 5.58 2.15
N GLY A 43 8.50 5.27 3.45
CA GLY A 43 7.39 4.57 4.08
C GLY A 43 6.07 5.31 3.95
N ARG A 44 6.09 6.65 4.08
CA ARG A 44 4.92 7.49 3.88
C ARG A 44 4.44 7.47 2.43
N GLU A 45 5.34 7.63 1.47
CA GLU A 45 5.00 7.65 0.05
C GLU A 45 4.42 6.30 -0.40
N VAL A 46 5.10 5.21 -0.06
CA VAL A 46 4.66 3.85 -0.38
C VAL A 46 3.31 3.58 0.27
N GLY A 47 3.15 3.86 1.56
CA GLY A 47 1.89 3.64 2.28
C GLY A 47 0.73 4.45 1.71
N LEU A 48 0.96 5.70 1.31
CA LEU A 48 -0.08 6.52 0.68
C LEU A 48 -0.51 5.93 -0.67
N LYS A 49 0.47 5.55 -1.49
CA LYS A 49 0.21 5.00 -2.82
C LYS A 49 -0.54 3.67 -2.73
N THR A 50 -0.03 2.71 -1.95
CA THR A 50 -0.65 1.38 -1.82
C THR A 50 -2.00 1.47 -1.13
N GLY A 51 -2.13 2.31 -0.09
CA GLY A 51 -3.39 2.56 0.59
C GLY A 51 -4.46 3.14 -0.34
N PHE A 52 -4.08 4.06 -1.23
CA PHE A 52 -4.99 4.60 -2.24
C PHE A 52 -5.42 3.54 -3.26
N GLU A 53 -4.47 2.78 -3.84
CA GLU A 53 -4.76 1.72 -4.81
C GLU A 53 -5.73 0.67 -4.25
N VAL A 54 -5.52 0.24 -3.00
CA VAL A 54 -6.41 -0.72 -2.32
C VAL A 54 -7.75 -0.08 -1.97
N GLY A 55 -7.75 1.13 -1.42
CA GLY A 55 -8.96 1.83 -1.02
C GLY A 55 -9.89 2.12 -2.20
N GLU A 56 -9.31 2.49 -3.36
CA GLU A 56 -10.05 2.70 -4.61
C GLU A 56 -10.74 1.41 -5.07
N GLU A 57 -10.03 0.27 -5.09
CA GLU A 57 -10.59 -1.01 -5.51
C GLU A 57 -11.73 -1.46 -4.59
N LEU A 58 -11.53 -1.35 -3.27
CA LEU A 58 -12.56 -1.65 -2.27
C LEU A 58 -13.78 -0.73 -2.40
N GLY A 59 -13.56 0.57 -2.61
CA GLY A 59 -14.62 1.55 -2.82
C GLY A 59 -15.44 1.28 -4.07
N PHE A 60 -14.80 0.91 -5.18
CA PHE A 60 -15.46 0.49 -6.40
C PHE A 60 -16.36 -0.73 -6.17
N TYR A 61 -15.85 -1.76 -5.49
CA TYR A 61 -16.63 -2.95 -5.15
C TYR A 61 -17.80 -2.66 -4.21
N ARG A 62 -17.59 -1.82 -3.19
CA ARG A 62 -18.66 -1.35 -2.30
C ARG A 62 -19.78 -0.68 -3.09
N GLY A 63 -19.44 0.27 -3.96
CA GLY A 63 -20.43 0.96 -4.80
C GLY A 63 -21.23 0.00 -5.71
N CYS A 64 -20.59 -1.00 -6.29
CA CYS A 64 -21.29 -2.03 -7.08
C CYS A 64 -22.29 -2.82 -6.23
N VAL A 65 -21.86 -3.29 -5.05
CA VAL A 65 -22.71 -4.04 -4.12
C VAL A 65 -23.90 -3.20 -3.67
N ASP A 66 -23.70 -1.93 -3.34
CA ASP A 66 -24.75 -1.02 -2.90
C ASP A 66 -25.81 -0.81 -3.99
N ILE A 67 -25.39 -0.59 -5.24
CA ILE A 67 -26.29 -0.44 -6.39
C ILE A 67 -27.08 -1.73 -6.65
N TRP A 68 -26.41 -2.89 -6.64
CA TRP A 68 -27.08 -4.16 -6.86
C TRP A 68 -28.10 -4.48 -5.75
N ASN A 69 -27.75 -4.21 -4.49
CA ASN A 69 -28.67 -4.38 -3.36
C ASN A 69 -29.87 -3.42 -3.45
N ALA A 70 -29.66 -2.16 -3.85
CA ALA A 70 -30.74 -1.21 -4.08
C ALA A 70 -31.69 -1.70 -5.19
N ALA A 71 -31.15 -2.22 -6.30
CA ALA A 71 -31.94 -2.79 -7.39
C ALA A 71 -32.78 -4.01 -6.93
N ILE A 72 -32.18 -4.92 -6.15
CA ILE A 72 -32.88 -6.07 -5.56
C ILE A 72 -33.99 -5.60 -4.61
N HIS A 73 -33.75 -4.57 -3.81
CA HIS A 73 -34.76 -4.04 -2.90
C HIS A 73 -35.98 -3.46 -3.63
N ILE A 74 -35.74 -2.73 -4.74
CA ILE A 74 -36.81 -2.17 -5.57
C ILE A 74 -37.56 -3.28 -6.34
N GLN A 75 -36.83 -4.25 -6.89
CA GLN A 75 -37.39 -5.35 -7.67
C GLN A 75 -36.74 -6.70 -7.26
N PRO A 76 -37.31 -7.43 -6.29
CA PRO A 76 -36.70 -8.64 -5.72
C PRO A 76 -36.38 -9.77 -6.71
N ASN A 77 -37.04 -9.78 -7.87
CA ASN A 77 -36.86 -10.78 -8.92
C ASN A 77 -36.01 -10.28 -10.11
N CYS A 78 -35.34 -9.12 -9.99
CA CYS A 78 -34.51 -8.58 -11.07
C CYS A 78 -33.27 -9.44 -11.36
N VAL A 79 -32.82 -10.23 -10.39
CA VAL A 79 -31.67 -11.14 -10.52
C VAL A 79 -31.97 -12.46 -9.82
N SER A 80 -31.34 -13.54 -10.29
CA SER A 80 -31.55 -14.87 -9.71
C SER A 80 -31.08 -14.96 -8.25
N SER A 81 -31.68 -15.87 -7.47
CA SER A 81 -31.29 -16.13 -6.08
C SER A 81 -29.82 -16.53 -5.92
N ARG A 82 -29.23 -17.16 -6.94
CA ARG A 82 -27.79 -17.45 -6.99
C ARG A 82 -26.96 -16.17 -6.98
N VAL A 83 -27.32 -15.19 -7.80
CA VAL A 83 -26.61 -13.91 -7.87
C VAL A 83 -26.79 -13.11 -6.59
N GLN A 84 -28.00 -13.09 -6.00
CA GLN A 84 -28.23 -12.43 -4.71
C GLN A 84 -27.33 -13.00 -3.60
N LYS A 85 -27.16 -14.33 -3.56
CA LYS A 85 -26.23 -14.98 -2.63
C LYS A 85 -24.78 -14.58 -2.89
N SER A 86 -24.35 -14.51 -4.16
CA SER A 86 -22.99 -14.08 -4.50
C SER A 86 -22.73 -12.63 -4.11
N ILE A 87 -23.70 -11.72 -4.31
CA ILE A 87 -23.62 -10.31 -3.89
C ILE A 87 -23.50 -10.22 -2.37
N LYS A 88 -24.33 -10.95 -1.62
CA LYS A 88 -24.25 -10.99 -0.15
C LYS A 88 -22.90 -11.48 0.35
N GLN A 89 -22.35 -12.55 -0.26
CA GLN A 89 -21.01 -13.03 0.10
C GLN A 89 -19.92 -12.00 -0.22
N MET A 90 -20.06 -11.24 -1.29
CA MET A 90 -19.13 -10.16 -1.63
C MET A 90 -19.22 -9.01 -0.61
N ASP A 91 -20.43 -8.64 -0.17
CA ASP A 91 -20.64 -7.67 0.91
C ASP A 91 -19.98 -8.12 2.22
N GLU A 92 -20.16 -9.38 2.61
CA GLU A 92 -19.53 -9.96 3.81
C GLU A 92 -18.00 -9.91 3.74
N LEU A 93 -17.40 -10.12 2.56
CA LEU A 93 -15.95 -9.98 2.39
C LEU A 93 -15.49 -8.53 2.51
N LEU A 94 -16.23 -7.58 1.92
CA LEU A 94 -15.93 -6.15 2.03
C LEU A 94 -16.01 -5.67 3.49
N GLN A 95 -16.97 -6.16 4.27
CA GLN A 95 -17.11 -5.81 5.69
C GLN A 95 -16.00 -6.39 6.56
N LYS A 96 -15.47 -7.56 6.20
CA LYS A 96 -14.41 -8.25 6.95
C LYS A 96 -13.00 -7.82 6.53
N TYR A 97 -12.87 -6.98 5.50
CA TYR A 97 -11.57 -6.58 5.00
C TYR A 97 -10.80 -5.77 6.06
N PRO A 98 -9.58 -6.19 6.46
CA PRO A 98 -8.85 -5.56 7.55
C PRO A 98 -8.10 -4.30 7.07
N VAL A 99 -8.83 -3.22 6.75
CA VAL A 99 -8.26 -1.96 6.22
C VAL A 99 -7.21 -1.34 7.15
N SER A 100 -7.35 -1.53 8.47
CA SER A 100 -6.42 -0.99 9.48
C SER A 100 -5.21 -1.88 9.75
N GLU A 101 -5.19 -3.11 9.22
CA GLU A 101 -4.14 -4.09 9.44
C GLU A 101 -3.62 -4.59 8.08
N PRO A 102 -2.93 -3.74 7.31
CA PRO A 102 -2.50 -4.08 5.94
C PRO A 102 -1.48 -5.23 5.89
N GLU A 103 -0.83 -5.54 7.02
CA GLU A 103 0.11 -6.66 7.16
C GLU A 103 -0.59 -7.99 7.45
N ASN A 104 -1.91 -7.99 7.62
CA ASN A 104 -2.67 -9.20 7.88
C ASN A 104 -2.61 -10.15 6.68
N GLU A 105 -2.20 -11.40 6.91
CA GLU A 105 -2.02 -12.41 5.86
C GLU A 105 -3.30 -12.65 5.03
N SER A 106 -4.49 -12.39 5.61
CA SER A 106 -5.77 -12.56 4.93
C SER A 106 -6.10 -11.47 3.89
N VAL A 107 -5.42 -10.33 3.90
CA VAL A 107 -5.65 -9.19 2.99
C VAL A 107 -5.64 -9.64 1.53
N THR A 108 -4.61 -10.40 1.15
CA THR A 108 -4.42 -10.89 -0.22
C THR A 108 -5.54 -11.85 -0.62
N ASP A 109 -5.84 -12.84 0.23
CA ASP A 109 -6.87 -13.85 -0.04
C ASP A 109 -8.27 -13.24 -0.15
N ILE A 110 -8.58 -12.24 0.67
CA ILE A 110 -9.85 -11.52 0.62
C ILE A 110 -9.93 -10.69 -0.68
N MET A 111 -8.87 -9.97 -1.06
CA MET A 111 -8.84 -9.22 -2.33
C MET A 111 -9.05 -10.14 -3.54
N ASP A 112 -8.36 -11.27 -3.60
CA ASP A 112 -8.49 -12.20 -4.72
C ASP A 112 -9.89 -12.83 -4.76
N SER A 113 -10.46 -13.11 -3.59
CA SER A 113 -11.86 -13.55 -3.47
C SER A 113 -12.85 -12.48 -3.94
N LEU A 114 -12.62 -11.20 -3.64
CA LEU A 114 -13.43 -10.08 -4.12
C LEU A 114 -13.36 -9.96 -5.64
N ARG A 115 -12.15 -9.95 -6.20
CA ARG A 115 -11.90 -9.88 -7.65
C ARG A 115 -12.55 -11.03 -8.42
N LEU A 116 -12.50 -12.24 -7.87
CA LEU A 116 -13.10 -13.42 -8.47
C LEU A 116 -14.63 -13.33 -8.44
N LYS A 117 -15.21 -12.97 -7.29
CA LYS A 117 -16.67 -12.82 -7.14
C LYS A 117 -17.22 -11.71 -8.01
N PHE A 118 -16.55 -10.55 -8.06
CA PHE A 118 -16.93 -9.44 -8.92
C PHE A 118 -17.04 -9.88 -10.39
N ARG A 119 -15.99 -10.54 -10.91
CA ARG A 119 -15.98 -11.06 -12.29
C ARG A 119 -17.11 -12.07 -12.53
N ALA A 120 -17.34 -12.99 -11.59
CA ALA A 120 -18.41 -13.98 -11.70
C ALA A 120 -19.81 -13.34 -11.70
N ILE A 121 -20.04 -12.31 -10.87
CA ILE A 121 -21.31 -11.57 -10.84
C ILE A 121 -21.51 -10.83 -12.16
N CYS A 122 -20.50 -10.12 -12.66
CA CYS A 122 -20.58 -9.38 -13.92
C CYS A 122 -20.90 -10.31 -15.11
N ALA A 123 -20.24 -11.46 -15.18
CA ALA A 123 -20.50 -12.48 -16.19
C ALA A 123 -21.93 -13.03 -16.11
N THR A 124 -22.43 -13.27 -14.89
CA THR A 124 -23.79 -13.80 -14.69
C THR A 124 -24.88 -12.78 -15.01
N LEU A 125 -24.61 -11.50 -14.73
CA LEU A 125 -25.52 -10.39 -15.02
C LEU A 125 -25.40 -9.87 -16.45
N ASN A 126 -24.41 -10.34 -17.22
CA ASN A 126 -24.08 -9.84 -18.55
C ASN A 126 -23.87 -8.32 -18.58
N VAL A 127 -23.20 -7.79 -17.55
CA VAL A 127 -22.85 -6.36 -17.44
C VAL A 127 -21.37 -6.17 -17.71
N LYS A 128 -21.04 -5.13 -18.48
CA LYS A 128 -19.66 -4.75 -18.76
C LYS A 128 -19.17 -3.73 -17.73
N LEU A 129 -18.87 -4.22 -16.53
CA LEU A 129 -18.24 -3.45 -15.47
C LEU A 129 -16.80 -3.92 -15.31
N GLU A 130 -15.86 -2.97 -15.33
CA GLU A 130 -14.43 -3.23 -15.24
C GLU A 130 -13.83 -2.27 -14.22
N TYR A 131 -13.02 -2.80 -13.30
CA TYR A 131 -12.19 -1.99 -12.44
C TYR A 131 -10.86 -1.74 -13.17
N ASN A 132 -10.67 -0.50 -13.63
CA ASN A 132 -9.48 -0.11 -14.39
C ASN A 132 -8.38 0.50 -13.51
N GLY A 133 -8.67 0.74 -12.22
CA GLY A 133 -7.82 1.48 -11.30
C GLY A 133 -7.62 2.94 -11.69
N TYR A 134 -6.90 3.67 -10.86
CA TYR A 134 -6.54 5.05 -11.12
C TYR A 134 -5.70 5.17 -12.40
N PRO A 135 -6.05 6.06 -13.35
CA PRO A 135 -5.25 6.28 -14.55
C PRO A 135 -3.83 6.64 -14.17
N ARG A 136 -2.87 5.82 -14.60
CA ARG A 136 -1.45 6.16 -14.45
C ARG A 136 -1.16 7.31 -15.40
N ALA A 137 -0.16 8.14 -15.10
CA ALA A 137 0.22 9.25 -15.99
C ALA A 137 0.56 8.80 -17.43
N SER A 138 0.86 7.51 -17.64
CA SER A 138 1.01 6.85 -18.94
C SER A 138 -0.30 6.71 -19.73
N ASP A 139 -1.43 6.58 -19.05
CA ASP A 139 -2.73 6.23 -19.65
C ASP A 139 -3.40 7.47 -20.25
N VAL A 140 -3.04 8.66 -19.75
CA VAL A 140 -3.48 9.97 -20.26
C VAL A 140 -2.88 10.29 -21.64
N LYS A 141 -1.76 9.65 -22.02
CA LYS A 141 -1.16 9.85 -23.36
C LYS A 141 -1.93 9.17 -24.49
N ASN A 142 -2.88 8.27 -24.16
CA ASN A 142 -3.74 7.60 -25.14
C ASN A 142 -5.15 8.20 -25.23
N SER A 143 -5.52 9.14 -24.35
CA SER A 143 -6.75 9.92 -24.51
C SER A 143 -6.44 11.09 -25.45
N GLY A 144 -6.50 10.81 -26.75
CA GLY A 144 -6.31 11.82 -27.80
C GLY A 144 -7.29 12.97 -27.64
N PHE A 145 -6.74 14.12 -27.26
CA PHE A 145 -7.17 15.44 -27.71
C PHE A 145 -6.03 16.02 -28.56
#